data_AF-A0A0F8YS40-F1
#
_entry.id   AF-A0A0F8YS40-F1
#
_cell.length_a   1.000
_cell.length_b   1.000
_cell.length_c   1.000
_cell.angle_alpha   90.00
_cell.angle_beta   90.00
_cell.angle_gamma   90.00
#
_symmetry.space_group_name_H-M   'P 1'
#
loop_
_entity.id
_entity.type
_entity.pdbx_description
1 polymer ?
#
loop_
_entity_poly.entity_id
_entity_poly.type
_entity_poly.pdbx_seq_one_letter_code
_entity_poly.pdbx_strand_id
1 'polypeptide(L)'
;GSKFTLTEDGSVTSISAYMGLGGGAKNPKEAVGAIYSENAGPDQLLATSDLEIISSDAWYTFVFSSSPDLPAGDYWIVILTGTKIKLFGENTGGSSEYNGDSYSDGPTTTFGASTSGTWKYSIYANYDWSSPDSYEIFTEIEWSVNDVVASMEYLLWDYLTNVSATVNFSVWKNGAYELQTGGSPLQLTTDYYNEVTNTVKVKFECNSSNSFTLDIDQLRIDYNSTVGYSDYRDYDFIQWGDILDETLGTSSEFVIMTWIFPTAFNSNKSVNDVQNVFISKDGNLEIGITDSGRLQIYLNTINIEANATYGNSGAISLNSWQFIAIRYNNSNVDVMIHDTW
;
A
#
# COMPACT_ATOMS: atom_id res chain seq x y z
N GLY A 1 22.40 34.16 -24.48
CA GLY A 1 21.97 33.02 -23.66
C GLY A 1 21.59 31.85 -24.53
N SER A 2 21.63 30.65 -23.95
CA SER A 2 21.12 29.40 -24.55
C SER A 2 20.16 28.72 -23.57
N LYS A 3 19.12 28.08 -24.12
CA LYS A 3 18.09 27.38 -23.36
C LYS A 3 18.54 25.96 -23.00
N PHE A 4 18.28 25.54 -21.76
CA PHE A 4 18.54 24.20 -21.23
C PHE A 4 17.33 23.70 -20.45
N THR A 5 17.11 22.39 -20.48
CA THR A 5 16.08 21.72 -19.69
C THR A 5 16.75 20.97 -18.55
N LEU A 6 16.35 21.29 -17.33
CA LEU A 6 16.68 20.57 -16.11
C LEU A 6 15.58 19.53 -15.88
N THR A 7 15.92 18.24 -15.86
CA THR A 7 14.93 17.15 -15.81
C THR A 7 14.41 16.84 -14.41
N GLU A 8 15.14 17.25 -13.38
CA GLU A 8 14.90 16.95 -11.96
C GLU A 8 15.30 18.18 -11.13
N ASP A 9 14.71 18.34 -9.94
CA ASP A 9 15.08 19.44 -9.04
C ASP A 9 16.59 19.37 -8.70
N GLY A 10 17.30 20.49 -8.76
CA GLY A 10 18.76 20.49 -8.57
C GLY A 10 19.33 21.84 -8.17
N SER A 11 20.48 21.79 -7.49
CA SER A 11 21.24 22.96 -7.04
C SER A 11 22.38 23.26 -8.02
N VAL A 12 22.34 24.39 -8.72
CA VAL A 12 23.35 24.71 -9.74
C VAL A 12 24.64 25.21 -9.09
N THR A 13 25.76 24.56 -9.36
CA THR A 13 27.05 24.91 -8.73
C THR A 13 27.88 25.84 -9.60
N SER A 14 27.82 25.67 -10.92
CA SER A 14 28.59 26.50 -11.86
C SER A 14 28.03 26.48 -13.29
N ILE A 15 28.42 27.47 -14.07
CA ILE A 15 28.31 27.47 -15.53
C ILE A 15 29.70 27.25 -16.12
N SER A 16 29.82 26.43 -17.16
CA SER A 16 31.05 26.28 -17.94
C SER A 16 30.81 26.72 -19.38
N ALA A 17 31.68 27.58 -19.90
CA ALA A 17 31.58 28.09 -21.28
C ALA A 17 32.94 28.11 -21.97
N TYR A 18 32.99 27.72 -23.25
CA TYR A 18 34.19 27.85 -24.07
C TYR A 18 34.25 29.25 -24.68
N MET A 19 35.25 30.03 -24.26
CA MET A 19 35.34 31.46 -24.52
C MET A 19 36.74 31.84 -24.94
N GLY A 20 36.86 33.00 -25.58
CA GLY A 20 38.13 33.50 -26.10
C GLY A 20 38.20 35.01 -26.17
N LEU A 21 39.39 35.52 -26.51
CA LEU A 21 39.58 36.96 -26.66
C LEU A 21 38.81 37.47 -27.89
N GLY A 22 37.89 38.41 -27.67
CA GLY A 22 37.24 39.17 -28.71
C GLY A 22 38.06 40.40 -29.14
N GLY A 23 37.51 41.18 -30.07
CA GLY A 23 38.12 42.45 -30.48
C GLY A 23 38.06 43.53 -29.39
N GLY A 24 38.70 44.68 -29.64
CA GLY A 24 38.58 45.88 -28.79
C GLY A 24 39.63 45.98 -27.67
N ALA A 25 39.91 47.22 -27.26
CA ALA A 25 41.10 47.60 -26.48
C ALA A 25 41.02 47.39 -24.96
N LYS A 26 39.82 47.19 -24.38
CA LYS A 26 39.66 47.08 -22.92
C LYS A 26 40.14 45.70 -22.42
N ASN A 27 41.07 45.71 -21.48
CA ASN A 27 41.62 44.58 -20.73
C ASN A 27 41.63 44.94 -19.22
N PRO A 28 41.39 43.99 -18.29
CA PRO A 28 41.07 42.58 -18.55
C PRO A 28 39.70 42.40 -19.22
N LYS A 29 39.47 41.23 -19.83
CA LYS A 29 38.17 40.86 -20.42
C LYS A 29 37.35 40.18 -19.33
N GLU A 30 36.33 40.88 -18.84
CA GLU A 30 35.54 40.42 -17.69
C GLU A 30 34.18 39.89 -18.16
N ALA A 31 33.76 38.77 -17.58
CA ALA A 31 32.47 38.13 -17.85
C ALA A 31 31.83 37.63 -16.56
N VAL A 32 30.51 37.52 -16.56
CA VAL A 32 29.70 36.97 -15.47
C VAL A 32 28.67 36.03 -16.08
N GLY A 33 28.46 34.87 -15.45
CA GLY A 33 27.38 33.94 -15.78
C GLY A 33 26.09 34.30 -15.06
N ALA A 34 24.96 34.08 -15.71
CA ALA A 34 23.64 34.31 -15.15
C ALA A 34 22.66 33.21 -15.58
N ILE A 35 21.68 32.94 -14.73
CA ILE A 35 20.56 32.03 -15.02
C ILE A 35 19.28 32.86 -15.02
N TYR A 36 18.50 32.74 -16.10
CA TYR A 36 17.18 33.34 -16.22
C TYR A 36 16.10 32.27 -16.34
N SER A 37 14.90 32.57 -15.85
CA SER A 37 13.71 31.73 -16.06
C SER A 37 13.28 31.72 -17.53
N GLU A 38 12.55 30.69 -17.94
CA GLU A 38 11.89 30.61 -19.24
C GLU A 38 10.45 31.13 -19.20
N ASN A 39 10.12 32.06 -20.10
CA ASN A 39 8.76 32.56 -20.35
C ASN A 39 8.65 33.13 -21.77
N ALA A 40 8.51 32.23 -22.76
CA ALA A 40 8.60 32.56 -24.19
C ALA A 40 9.95 33.22 -24.59
N GLY A 41 11.02 32.86 -23.88
CA GLY A 41 12.32 33.53 -23.89
C GLY A 41 12.84 33.75 -22.46
N PRO A 42 14.09 34.19 -22.31
CA PRO A 42 14.64 34.54 -21.00
C PRO A 42 13.83 35.68 -20.35
N ASP A 43 13.50 35.55 -19.06
CA ASP A 43 12.65 36.52 -18.35
C ASP A 43 13.24 37.00 -17.02
N GLN A 44 13.03 36.29 -15.90
CA GLN A 44 13.47 36.74 -14.58
C GLN A 44 14.85 36.21 -14.22
N LEU A 45 15.72 37.04 -13.66
CA LEU A 45 17.04 36.64 -13.16
C LEU A 45 16.87 35.76 -11.92
N LEU A 46 17.45 34.56 -11.97
CA LEU A 46 17.40 33.57 -10.89
C LEU A 46 18.71 33.51 -10.11
N ALA A 47 19.85 33.67 -10.80
CA ALA A 47 21.16 33.64 -10.17
C ALA A 47 22.24 34.33 -11.02
N THR A 48 23.28 34.78 -10.34
CA THR A 48 24.46 35.41 -10.93
C THR A 48 25.72 34.78 -10.34
N SER A 49 26.69 34.46 -11.18
CA SER A 49 27.97 33.90 -10.75
C SER A 49 28.92 34.99 -10.24
N ASP A 50 30.04 34.56 -9.68
CA ASP A 50 31.20 35.43 -9.50
C ASP A 50 31.80 35.83 -10.87
N LEU A 51 32.61 36.89 -10.86
CA LEU A 51 33.27 37.42 -12.05
C LEU A 51 34.44 36.53 -12.50
N GLU A 52 34.55 36.32 -13.81
CA GLU A 52 35.60 35.53 -14.44
C GLU A 52 36.42 36.37 -15.43
N ILE A 53 37.74 36.15 -15.45
CA ILE A 53 38.68 36.89 -16.30
C ILE A 53 39.09 36.04 -17.51
N ILE A 54 38.68 36.48 -18.70
CA ILE A 54 38.98 35.81 -19.96
C ILE A 54 40.36 36.26 -20.49
N SER A 55 41.28 35.31 -20.68
CA SER A 55 42.68 35.60 -21.05
C SER A 55 43.18 34.88 -22.30
N SER A 56 42.57 33.76 -22.67
CA SER A 56 42.84 32.97 -23.88
C SER A 56 41.60 32.20 -24.34
N ASP A 57 41.72 31.47 -25.45
CA ASP A 57 40.71 30.53 -25.89
C ASP A 57 40.76 29.29 -24.96
N ALA A 58 39.77 29.11 -24.09
CA ALA A 58 39.72 28.05 -23.08
C ALA A 58 38.28 27.82 -22.56
N TRP A 59 38.09 26.75 -21.81
CA TRP A 59 36.91 26.57 -20.95
C TRP A 59 37.07 27.42 -19.69
N TYR A 60 36.05 28.21 -19.37
CA TYR A 60 35.97 29.02 -18.17
C TYR A 60 34.80 28.55 -17.31
N THR A 61 34.99 28.55 -16.00
CA THR A 61 34.00 28.12 -15.02
C THR A 61 33.55 29.31 -14.19
N PHE A 62 32.27 29.62 -14.27
CA PHE A 62 31.58 30.66 -13.53
C PHE A 62 30.91 30.05 -12.31
N VAL A 63 31.49 30.25 -11.13
CA VAL A 63 31.00 29.65 -9.87
C VAL A 63 29.92 30.53 -9.26
N PHE A 64 28.85 29.94 -8.74
CA PHE A 64 27.85 30.66 -7.95
C PHE A 64 28.27 30.71 -6.49
N SER A 65 28.37 31.90 -5.91
CA SER A 65 28.66 32.07 -4.47
C SER A 65 27.52 31.57 -3.58
N SER A 66 26.30 31.54 -4.11
CA SER A 66 25.16 30.78 -3.58
C SER A 66 24.53 29.95 -4.69
N SER A 67 24.63 28.63 -4.60
CA SER A 67 24.01 27.72 -5.56
C SER A 67 22.48 27.90 -5.57
N PRO A 68 21.86 28.29 -6.70
CA PRO A 68 20.42 28.36 -6.78
C PRO A 68 19.81 26.96 -6.87
N ASP A 69 18.84 26.70 -6.01
CA ASP A 69 17.98 25.52 -6.12
C ASP A 69 16.88 25.79 -7.15
N LEU A 70 16.87 24.99 -8.21
CA LEU A 70 15.97 25.13 -9.34
C LEU A 70 15.10 23.87 -9.46
N PRO A 71 13.76 24.01 -9.52
CA PRO A 71 12.88 22.90 -9.87
C PRO A 71 13.16 22.37 -11.28
N ALA A 72 12.74 21.13 -11.57
CA ALA A 72 12.70 20.60 -12.93
C ALA A 72 11.96 21.57 -13.87
N GLY A 73 12.58 21.93 -15.00
CA GLY A 73 12.06 22.95 -15.90
C GLY A 73 13.06 23.48 -16.91
N ASP A 74 12.62 24.47 -17.67
CA ASP A 74 13.42 25.13 -18.70
C ASP A 74 14.04 26.43 -18.17
N TYR A 75 15.32 26.63 -18.47
CA TYR A 75 16.10 27.78 -18.02
C TYR A 75 17.02 28.32 -19.11
N TRP A 76 17.42 29.58 -18.98
CA TRP A 76 18.39 30.21 -19.86
C TRP A 76 19.71 30.45 -19.15
N ILE A 77 20.78 29.90 -19.73
CA ILE A 77 22.14 30.20 -19.31
C ILE A 77 22.66 31.37 -20.15
N VAL A 78 23.05 32.45 -19.49
CA VAL A 78 23.46 33.72 -20.10
C VAL A 78 24.86 34.09 -19.64
N ILE A 79 25.66 34.67 -20.52
CA ILE A 79 26.94 35.29 -20.17
C ILE A 79 26.81 36.79 -20.43
N LEU A 80 27.01 37.60 -19.39
CA LEU A 80 27.12 39.05 -19.45
C LEU A 80 28.60 39.43 -19.58
N THR A 81 28.92 40.37 -20.48
CA THR A 81 30.31 40.65 -20.88
C THR A 81 30.60 42.14 -20.85
N GLY A 82 31.68 42.56 -20.19
CA GLY A 82 32.03 43.99 -20.09
C GLY A 82 32.69 44.57 -21.33
N THR A 83 33.08 43.71 -22.26
CA THR A 83 33.75 44.05 -23.51
C THR A 83 33.43 42.99 -24.57
N LYS A 84 33.85 43.20 -25.81
CA LYS A 84 33.74 42.16 -26.84
C LYS A 84 34.61 40.95 -26.48
N ILE A 85 33.97 39.80 -26.36
CA ILE A 85 34.59 38.48 -26.20
C ILE A 85 34.12 37.55 -27.32
N LYS A 86 34.81 36.41 -27.50
CA LYS A 86 34.30 35.31 -28.32
C LYS A 86 33.60 34.32 -27.41
N LEU A 87 32.34 34.02 -27.69
CA LEU A 87 31.66 32.84 -27.17
C LEU A 87 31.56 31.83 -28.31
N PHE A 88 32.19 30.69 -28.15
CA PHE A 88 32.25 29.67 -29.20
C PHE A 88 30.94 28.87 -29.25
N GLY A 89 30.64 28.31 -30.40
CA GLY A 89 29.42 27.55 -30.64
C GLY A 89 29.31 27.12 -32.10
N GLU A 90 28.15 26.55 -32.45
CA GLU A 90 27.81 26.17 -33.81
C GLU A 90 26.58 26.94 -34.30
N ASN A 91 26.54 27.28 -35.57
CA ASN A 91 25.38 27.95 -36.16
C ASN A 91 24.36 26.90 -36.63
N THR A 92 23.33 26.66 -35.81
CA THR A 92 22.30 25.63 -36.03
C THR A 92 20.91 26.20 -36.31
N GLY A 93 20.74 27.53 -36.20
CA GLY A 93 19.44 28.21 -36.31
C GLY A 93 18.65 28.21 -35.00
N GLY A 94 18.10 29.37 -34.61
CA GLY A 94 17.10 29.52 -33.55
C GLY A 94 17.45 28.99 -32.15
N SER A 95 18.69 29.13 -31.69
CA SER A 95 19.18 28.46 -30.47
C SER A 95 19.74 29.41 -29.39
N SER A 96 19.68 30.72 -29.62
CA SER A 96 20.17 31.71 -28.65
C SER A 96 19.28 32.94 -28.59
N GLU A 97 19.22 33.58 -27.42
CA GLU A 97 18.60 34.88 -27.22
C GLU A 97 19.63 35.86 -26.63
N TYR A 98 19.61 37.12 -27.06
CA TYR A 98 20.49 38.15 -26.53
C TYR A 98 19.81 39.52 -26.48
N ASN A 99 20.26 40.38 -25.59
CA ASN A 99 19.89 41.79 -25.51
C ASN A 99 21.16 42.64 -25.29
N GLY A 100 21.02 43.96 -25.26
CA GLY A 100 22.07 44.85 -24.79
C GLY A 100 21.88 45.14 -23.30
N ASP A 101 22.95 45.03 -22.52
CA ASP A 101 22.95 45.30 -21.09
C ASP A 101 24.24 46.06 -20.69
N SER A 102 24.14 46.89 -19.66
CA SER A 102 25.28 47.57 -19.06
C SER A 102 26.02 46.59 -18.14
N TYR A 103 27.35 46.55 -18.25
CA TYR A 103 28.14 45.62 -17.43
C TYR A 103 28.34 46.11 -15.99
N SER A 104 28.35 47.43 -15.77
CA SER A 104 28.75 48.03 -14.50
C SER A 104 27.78 47.79 -13.34
N ASP A 105 26.55 47.41 -13.66
CA ASP A 105 25.43 47.15 -12.74
C ASP A 105 25.08 45.66 -12.63
N GLY A 106 25.83 44.79 -13.35
CA GLY A 106 25.56 43.36 -13.41
C GLY A 106 24.31 43.02 -14.23
N PRO A 107 23.93 41.73 -14.30
CA PRO A 107 22.76 41.30 -15.08
C PRO A 107 21.48 41.94 -14.57
N THR A 108 20.65 42.45 -15.48
CA THR A 108 19.33 43.02 -15.12
C THR A 108 18.40 42.00 -14.48
N THR A 109 17.58 42.43 -13.52
CA THR A 109 16.60 41.55 -12.85
C THR A 109 15.56 40.97 -13.80
N THR A 110 15.25 41.68 -14.88
CA THR A 110 14.44 41.19 -15.99
C THR A 110 15.24 41.28 -17.28
N PHE A 111 15.19 40.24 -18.11
CA PHE A 111 15.93 40.19 -19.37
C PHE A 111 15.40 41.23 -20.37
N GLY A 112 14.09 41.50 -20.35
CA GLY A 112 13.45 42.42 -21.28
C GLY A 112 13.41 41.89 -22.71
N ALA A 113 13.24 42.79 -23.69
CA ALA A 113 13.12 42.40 -25.09
C ALA A 113 14.43 41.80 -25.63
N SER A 114 14.38 40.54 -26.04
CA SER A 114 15.51 39.83 -26.64
C SER A 114 15.46 39.83 -28.17
N THR A 115 16.59 39.52 -28.78
CA THR A 115 16.73 39.22 -30.21
C THR A 115 17.20 37.78 -30.36
N SER A 116 16.47 37.02 -31.18
CA SER A 116 16.84 35.65 -31.50
C SER A 116 18.10 35.61 -32.38
N GLY A 117 19.01 34.72 -32.02
CA GLY A 117 20.22 34.39 -32.76
C GLY A 117 20.22 32.94 -33.23
N THR A 118 21.16 32.62 -34.13
CA THR A 118 21.22 31.31 -34.79
C THR A 118 22.26 30.37 -34.17
N TRP A 119 22.96 30.79 -33.13
CA TRP A 119 24.07 30.05 -32.55
C TRP A 119 23.62 29.18 -31.38
N LYS A 120 24.15 27.96 -31.31
CA LYS A 120 24.14 27.11 -30.12
C LYS A 120 25.51 27.20 -29.47
N TYR A 121 25.58 27.90 -28.34
CA TYR A 121 26.85 28.15 -27.67
C TYR A 121 27.41 26.89 -26.99
N SER A 122 28.73 26.77 -26.94
CA SER A 122 29.46 25.77 -26.15
C SER A 122 29.44 26.18 -24.68
N ILE A 123 28.29 25.98 -24.05
CA ILE A 123 27.99 26.35 -22.67
C ILE A 123 27.16 25.24 -22.02
N TYR A 124 27.33 25.01 -20.72
CA TYR A 124 26.50 24.11 -19.92
C TYR A 124 26.56 24.51 -18.45
N ALA A 125 25.63 23.98 -17.64
CA ALA A 125 25.65 24.11 -16.20
C ALA A 125 26.04 22.78 -15.53
N ASN A 126 26.74 22.86 -14.40
CA ASN A 126 26.91 21.75 -13.48
C ASN A 126 25.94 21.96 -12.32
N TYR A 127 25.23 20.91 -11.93
CA TYR A 127 24.28 20.94 -10.82
C TYR A 127 24.37 19.65 -10.02
N ASP A 128 24.15 19.77 -8.72
CA ASP A 128 23.95 18.64 -7.83
C ASP A 128 22.46 18.35 -7.78
N TRP A 129 22.08 17.08 -7.89
CA TRP A 129 20.72 16.63 -7.70
C TRP A 129 20.75 15.45 -6.74
N SER A 130 19.82 15.43 -5.78
CA SER A 130 19.62 14.26 -4.95
C SER A 130 18.68 13.33 -5.69
N SER A 131 19.21 12.27 -6.28
CA SER A 131 18.42 11.04 -6.38
C SER A 131 18.08 10.62 -4.94
N PRO A 132 16.88 10.10 -4.63
CA PRO A 132 16.70 9.48 -3.33
C PRO A 132 17.70 8.31 -3.23
N ASP A 133 18.79 8.53 -2.48
CA ASP A 133 19.86 7.56 -2.25
C ASP A 133 19.37 6.30 -1.52
N SER A 134 18.11 6.35 -1.04
CA SER A 134 17.39 5.24 -0.41
C SER A 134 16.02 5.04 -1.04
N TYR A 135 15.70 3.77 -1.29
CA TYR A 135 14.32 3.33 -1.41
C TYR A 135 13.78 3.14 0.02
N GLU A 136 12.61 3.70 0.29
CA GLU A 136 11.99 3.63 1.61
C GLU A 136 10.51 3.24 1.48
N ILE A 137 10.06 2.34 2.35
CA ILE A 137 8.64 2.06 2.57
C ILE A 137 8.31 2.39 4.02
N PHE A 138 7.38 3.32 4.19
CA PHE A 138 6.77 3.65 5.48
C PHE A 138 5.28 3.36 5.39
N THR A 139 4.83 2.31 6.07
CA THR A 139 3.40 1.97 6.11
C THR A 139 2.94 1.73 7.55
N GLU A 140 1.86 2.40 7.90
CA GLU A 140 1.14 2.24 9.17
C GLU A 140 -0.17 1.52 8.87
N ILE A 141 -0.43 0.44 9.59
CA ILE A 141 -1.64 -0.38 9.45
C ILE A 141 -2.37 -0.34 10.78
N GLU A 142 -3.63 0.07 10.71
CA GLU A 142 -4.54 0.14 11.85
C GLU A 142 -5.68 -0.87 11.62
N TRP A 143 -5.86 -1.79 12.57
CA TRP A 143 -6.86 -2.84 12.47
C TRP A 143 -7.76 -2.86 13.71
N SER A 144 -9.07 -2.77 13.49
CA SER A 144 -10.10 -2.88 14.51
C SER A 144 -10.91 -4.17 14.38
N VAL A 145 -11.35 -4.70 15.51
CA VAL A 145 -12.34 -5.78 15.59
C VAL A 145 -13.73 -5.18 15.85
N ASN A 146 -14.72 -5.60 15.06
CA ASN A 146 -16.10 -5.09 15.16
C ASN A 146 -16.94 -5.78 16.24
N ASP A 147 -16.45 -6.89 16.81
CA ASP A 147 -17.12 -7.63 17.89
C ASP A 147 -16.93 -6.98 19.26
N VAL A 148 -17.73 -7.44 20.23
CA VAL A 148 -17.46 -7.17 21.66
C VAL A 148 -16.28 -8.03 22.10
N VAL A 149 -15.10 -7.42 22.21
CA VAL A 149 -13.86 -8.09 22.61
C VAL A 149 -13.75 -8.16 24.14
N ALA A 150 -13.45 -9.34 24.68
CA ALA A 150 -13.10 -9.58 26.08
C ALA A 150 -11.61 -9.29 26.33
N SER A 151 -10.74 -9.76 25.43
CA SER A 151 -9.29 -9.54 25.47
C SER A 151 -8.68 -9.73 24.09
N MET A 152 -7.57 -9.03 23.82
CA MET A 152 -6.67 -9.29 22.69
C MET A 152 -5.49 -10.13 23.21
N GLU A 153 -5.21 -11.26 22.59
CA GLU A 153 -4.25 -12.24 23.12
C GLU A 153 -2.91 -12.19 22.40
N TYR A 154 -2.91 -12.30 21.07
CA TYR A 154 -1.68 -12.39 20.29
C TYR A 154 -1.77 -11.62 18.98
N LEU A 155 -0.65 -10.99 18.62
CA LEU A 155 -0.40 -10.47 17.28
C LEU A 155 0.60 -11.40 16.59
N LEU A 156 0.22 -11.87 15.41
CA LEU A 156 1.05 -12.68 14.54
C LEU A 156 1.38 -11.88 13.29
N TRP A 157 2.65 -11.89 12.90
CA TRP A 157 3.11 -11.30 11.66
C TRP A 157 4.14 -12.18 10.97
N ASP A 158 4.19 -12.07 9.65
CA ASP A 158 5.25 -12.62 8.81
C ASP A 158 5.43 -11.74 7.57
N TYR A 159 6.66 -11.63 7.09
CA TYR A 159 7.00 -10.79 5.94
C TYR A 159 8.25 -11.30 5.21
N LEU A 160 8.33 -10.96 3.94
CA LEU A 160 9.47 -11.24 3.08
C LEU A 160 9.96 -9.95 2.41
N THR A 161 11.28 -9.82 2.30
CA THR A 161 11.91 -8.74 1.54
C THR A 161 13.23 -9.19 0.91
N ASN A 162 13.79 -8.36 0.02
CA ASN A 162 15.11 -8.57 -0.53
C ASN A 162 16.19 -8.44 0.56
N VAL A 163 17.27 -9.23 0.45
CA VAL A 163 18.38 -9.23 1.42
C VAL A 163 19.11 -7.89 1.56
N SER A 164 18.95 -6.98 0.60
CA SER A 164 19.52 -5.63 0.63
C SER A 164 18.72 -4.65 1.49
N ALA A 165 17.50 -5.02 1.90
CA ALA A 165 16.60 -4.17 2.63
C ALA A 165 16.56 -4.55 4.12
N THR A 166 16.47 -3.54 4.99
CA THR A 166 16.29 -3.72 6.43
C THR A 166 14.84 -3.40 6.76
N VAL A 167 14.13 -4.33 7.42
CA VAL A 167 12.73 -4.15 7.86
C VAL A 167 12.69 -4.04 9.37
N ASN A 168 12.11 -2.95 9.86
CA ASN A 168 11.73 -2.76 11.25
C ASN A 168 10.21 -2.93 11.37
N PHE A 169 9.77 -3.94 12.11
CA PHE A 169 8.37 -4.12 12.49
C PHE A 169 8.14 -3.57 13.89
N SER A 170 7.24 -2.60 14.02
CA SER A 170 6.91 -1.97 15.31
C SER A 170 5.41 -2.08 15.60
N VAL A 171 5.08 -2.18 16.88
CA VAL A 171 3.68 -2.22 17.36
C VAL A 171 3.46 -1.01 18.25
N TRP A 172 2.30 -0.37 18.12
CA TRP A 172 1.95 0.75 18.98
C TRP A 172 1.74 0.30 20.42
N LYS A 173 2.40 0.98 21.36
CA LYS A 173 2.34 0.71 22.79
C LYS A 173 2.39 2.02 23.57
N ASN A 174 1.40 2.28 24.42
CA ASN A 174 1.37 3.44 25.32
C ASN A 174 1.72 4.80 24.68
N GLY A 175 1.27 5.05 23.45
CA GLY A 175 1.47 6.33 22.77
C GLY A 175 2.72 6.43 21.89
N ALA A 176 3.45 5.32 21.67
CA ALA A 176 4.60 5.28 20.77
C ALA A 176 4.75 3.92 20.07
N TYR A 177 5.50 3.88 18.98
CA TYR A 177 5.86 2.62 18.31
C TYR A 177 7.03 1.94 19.02
N GLU A 178 6.82 0.68 19.43
CA GLU A 178 7.83 -0.19 20.01
C GLU A 178 8.33 -1.19 18.96
N LEU A 179 9.64 -1.16 18.67
CA LEU A 179 10.30 -2.10 17.77
C LEU A 179 10.23 -3.53 18.32
N GLN A 180 9.72 -4.45 17.53
CA GLN A 180 9.63 -5.86 17.90
C GLN A 180 10.88 -6.62 17.46
N THR A 181 11.63 -7.12 18.43
CA THR A 181 12.87 -7.91 18.20
C THR A 181 12.72 -9.39 18.56
N GLY A 182 11.64 -9.76 19.27
CA GLY A 182 11.41 -11.12 19.76
C GLY A 182 10.81 -12.10 18.74
N GLY A 183 10.47 -11.63 17.53
CA GLY A 183 9.75 -12.41 16.53
C GLY A 183 8.27 -12.62 16.86
N SER A 184 7.55 -13.25 15.93
CA SER A 184 6.13 -13.58 16.03
C SER A 184 5.93 -14.94 16.72
N PRO A 185 4.89 -15.12 17.59
CA PRO A 185 3.85 -14.16 17.95
C PRO A 185 4.25 -13.22 19.11
N LEU A 186 3.65 -12.02 19.15
CA LEU A 186 3.71 -11.09 20.28
C LEU A 186 2.46 -11.27 21.16
N GLN A 187 2.66 -11.50 22.46
CA GLN A 187 1.57 -11.46 23.43
C GLN A 187 1.13 -10.02 23.66
N LEU A 188 -0.17 -9.75 23.43
CA LEU A 188 -0.74 -8.43 23.62
C LEU A 188 -1.15 -8.24 25.09
N THR A 189 -0.82 -7.05 25.60
CA THR A 189 -1.36 -6.52 26.86
C THR A 189 -2.19 -5.29 26.55
N THR A 190 -2.94 -4.79 27.54
CA THR A 190 -3.81 -3.59 27.42
C THR A 190 -3.10 -2.37 26.85
N ASP A 191 -1.78 -2.28 27.05
CA ASP A 191 -0.92 -1.21 26.54
C ASP A 191 -0.77 -1.18 25.01
N TYR A 192 -1.04 -2.30 24.32
CA TYR A 192 -0.81 -2.48 22.88
C TYR A 192 -2.04 -2.23 22.00
N TYR A 193 -3.22 -2.04 22.59
CA TYR A 193 -4.44 -1.81 21.83
C TYR A 193 -5.34 -0.79 22.52
N ASN A 194 -6.15 -0.11 21.73
CA ASN A 194 -7.16 0.79 22.29
C ASN A 194 -8.37 -0.03 22.75
N GLU A 195 -8.60 -0.14 24.05
CA GLU A 195 -9.71 -0.89 24.64
C GLU A 195 -11.10 -0.33 24.27
N VAL A 196 -11.19 0.94 23.88
CA VAL A 196 -12.47 1.57 23.47
C VAL A 196 -12.83 1.19 22.05
N THR A 197 -11.83 1.12 21.16
CA THR A 197 -12.04 0.89 19.72
C THR A 197 -11.60 -0.50 19.25
N ASN A 198 -11.07 -1.32 20.15
CA ASN A 198 -10.50 -2.65 19.87
C ASN A 198 -9.48 -2.62 18.74
N THR A 199 -8.60 -1.62 18.76
CA THR A 199 -7.71 -1.32 17.65
C THR A 199 -6.25 -1.57 18.00
N VAL A 200 -5.56 -2.34 17.15
CA VAL A 200 -4.10 -2.51 17.17
C VAL A 200 -3.51 -1.73 16.00
N LYS A 201 -2.38 -1.04 16.24
CA LYS A 201 -1.62 -0.37 15.19
C LYS A 201 -0.23 -0.98 15.08
N VAL A 202 0.19 -1.21 13.85
CA VAL A 202 1.51 -1.71 13.52
C VAL A 202 2.16 -0.83 12.46
N LYS A 203 3.48 -0.89 12.37
CA LYS A 203 4.26 -0.11 11.44
C LYS A 203 5.38 -0.96 10.84
N PHE A 204 5.52 -0.92 9.53
CA PHE A 204 6.68 -1.43 8.81
C PHE A 204 7.50 -0.24 8.29
N GLU A 205 8.77 -0.22 8.66
CA GLU A 205 9.76 0.71 8.13
C GLU A 205 10.82 -0.11 7.40
N CYS A 206 10.85 -0.01 6.07
CA CYS A 206 11.81 -0.72 5.25
C CYS A 206 12.72 0.25 4.51
N ASN A 207 14.03 0.04 4.62
CA ASN A 207 15.05 0.92 4.04
C ASN A 207 16.10 0.11 3.27
N SER A 208 16.51 0.61 2.10
CA SER A 208 17.52 -0.05 1.26
C SER A 208 18.20 0.97 0.33
N SER A 209 19.49 0.77 0.04
CA SER A 209 20.21 1.50 -1.02
C SER A 209 19.96 0.94 -2.44
N ASN A 210 19.13 -0.10 -2.53
CA ASN A 210 18.73 -0.76 -3.78
C ASN A 210 17.21 -0.89 -3.82
N SER A 211 16.62 -1.02 -5.01
CA SER A 211 15.20 -1.32 -5.12
C SER A 211 14.86 -2.65 -4.42
N PHE A 212 13.68 -2.71 -3.80
CA PHE A 212 13.22 -3.89 -3.08
C PHE A 212 11.69 -4.00 -3.11
N THR A 213 11.19 -5.16 -2.72
CA THR A 213 9.78 -5.41 -2.41
C THR A 213 9.61 -5.75 -0.92
N LEU A 214 8.46 -5.40 -0.36
CA LEU A 214 8.03 -5.85 0.97
C LEU A 214 6.71 -6.59 0.79
N ASP A 215 6.74 -7.90 0.98
CA ASP A 215 5.58 -8.76 0.91
C ASP A 215 5.14 -9.11 2.34
N ILE A 216 3.90 -8.77 2.71
CA ILE A 216 3.34 -9.07 4.04
C ILE A 216 2.54 -10.37 3.90
N ASP A 217 3.14 -11.47 4.35
CA ASP A 217 2.56 -12.81 4.25
C ASP A 217 1.48 -13.06 5.32
N GLN A 218 1.66 -12.48 6.51
CA GLN A 218 0.69 -12.58 7.59
C GLN A 218 0.61 -11.31 8.41
N LEU A 219 -0.62 -10.92 8.73
CA LEU A 219 -0.96 -10.01 9.83
C LEU A 219 -2.27 -10.48 10.45
N ARG A 220 -2.21 -11.02 11.67
CA ARG A 220 -3.36 -11.67 12.35
C ARG A 220 -3.42 -11.29 13.83
N ILE A 221 -4.61 -11.03 14.34
CA ILE A 221 -4.89 -10.83 15.77
C ILE A 221 -5.74 -11.97 16.28
N ASP A 222 -5.30 -12.60 17.36
CA ASP A 222 -6.11 -13.56 18.13
C ASP A 222 -6.76 -12.83 19.30
N TYR A 223 -8.08 -12.95 19.43
CA TYR A 223 -8.87 -12.26 20.46
C TYR A 223 -10.01 -13.13 20.98
N ASN A 224 -10.40 -12.89 22.23
CA ASN A 224 -11.58 -13.49 22.84
C ASN A 224 -12.75 -12.52 22.74
N SER A 225 -13.96 -13.01 22.46
CA SER A 225 -15.18 -12.19 22.44
C SER A 225 -16.04 -12.43 23.68
N THR A 226 -16.72 -11.38 24.15
CA THR A 226 -17.71 -11.51 25.23
C THR A 226 -19.06 -11.81 24.59
N VAL A 227 -19.40 -13.08 24.44
CA VAL A 227 -20.67 -13.47 23.81
C VAL A 227 -21.84 -13.13 24.74
N GLY A 228 -22.57 -12.08 24.40
CA GLY A 228 -23.82 -11.65 25.03
C GLY A 228 -25.05 -12.26 24.37
N TYR A 229 -25.13 -13.60 24.34
CA TYR A 229 -26.39 -14.31 24.13
C TYR A 229 -26.26 -15.70 24.75
N SER A 230 -27.32 -16.13 25.43
CA SER A 230 -27.44 -17.47 25.99
C SER A 230 -27.50 -18.48 24.85
N ASP A 231 -26.47 -19.31 24.65
CA ASP A 231 -26.61 -20.66 24.10
C ASP A 231 -25.34 -21.53 24.26
N TYR A 232 -25.59 -22.75 24.73
CA TYR A 232 -24.80 -24.00 24.68
C TYR A 232 -23.28 -23.92 24.39
N ARG A 233 -22.49 -23.48 25.38
CA ARG A 233 -21.02 -23.26 25.29
C ARG A 233 -20.12 -24.49 25.18
N ASP A 234 -20.65 -25.71 25.16
CA ASP A 234 -19.84 -26.94 25.31
C ASP A 234 -19.98 -27.94 24.14
N TYR A 235 -20.43 -27.49 22.96
CA TYR A 235 -20.42 -28.33 21.75
C TYR A 235 -19.60 -27.69 20.62
N ASP A 236 -18.84 -28.55 19.92
CA ASP A 236 -18.14 -28.27 18.65
C ASP A 236 -19.16 -28.01 17.52
N PHE A 237 -19.88 -26.89 17.55
CA PHE A 237 -20.77 -26.51 16.45
C PHE A 237 -20.11 -25.48 15.55
N ILE A 238 -20.31 -25.64 14.24
CA ILE A 238 -19.87 -24.69 13.22
C ILE A 238 -21.10 -23.88 12.80
N GLN A 239 -21.02 -22.56 12.88
CA GLN A 239 -22.08 -21.66 12.41
C GLN A 239 -21.74 -21.14 11.01
N TRP A 240 -22.60 -21.43 10.03
CA TRP A 240 -22.44 -20.98 8.64
C TRP A 240 -23.02 -19.59 8.34
N GLY A 241 -23.49 -18.88 9.37
CA GLY A 241 -24.14 -17.58 9.20
C GLY A 241 -25.39 -17.67 8.34
N ASP A 242 -25.54 -16.74 7.40
CA ASP A 242 -26.67 -16.58 6.50
C ASP A 242 -26.51 -17.29 5.14
N ILE A 243 -25.36 -17.94 4.89
CA ILE A 243 -24.99 -18.51 3.58
C ILE A 243 -26.01 -19.56 3.09
N LEU A 244 -26.74 -20.22 4.00
CA LEU A 244 -27.69 -21.28 3.68
C LEU A 244 -29.18 -20.85 3.79
N ASP A 245 -29.45 -19.59 4.09
CA ASP A 245 -30.81 -19.11 4.41
C ASP A 245 -31.78 -19.21 3.23
N GLU A 246 -31.29 -19.00 2.00
CA GLU A 246 -32.11 -19.18 0.79
C GLU A 246 -32.27 -20.64 0.39
N THR A 247 -31.33 -21.51 0.79
CA THR A 247 -31.33 -22.92 0.38
C THR A 247 -32.23 -23.77 1.27
N LEU A 248 -32.25 -23.48 2.58
CA LEU A 248 -33.02 -24.22 3.57
C LEU A 248 -34.05 -23.27 4.19
N GLY A 249 -35.34 -23.40 3.85
CA GLY A 249 -36.42 -22.64 4.51
C GLY A 249 -37.37 -21.88 3.58
N THR A 250 -36.92 -21.50 2.38
CA THR A 250 -37.79 -20.88 1.35
C THR A 250 -37.99 -21.75 0.11
N SER A 251 -37.14 -22.78 -0.09
CA SER A 251 -37.27 -23.72 -1.20
C SER A 251 -38.32 -24.80 -0.94
N SER A 252 -39.05 -25.19 -1.99
CA SER A 252 -39.95 -26.36 -1.98
C SER A 252 -39.22 -27.69 -2.21
N GLU A 253 -37.94 -27.64 -2.55
CA GLU A 253 -37.11 -28.80 -2.89
C GLU A 253 -35.66 -28.60 -2.42
N PHE A 254 -35.09 -29.59 -1.75
CA PHE A 254 -33.66 -29.58 -1.40
C PHE A 254 -33.13 -31.00 -1.17
N VAL A 255 -31.81 -31.13 -1.24
CA VAL A 255 -31.09 -32.35 -0.89
C VAL A 255 -29.95 -32.02 0.07
N ILE A 256 -29.87 -32.76 1.17
CA ILE A 256 -28.75 -32.72 2.11
C ILE A 256 -28.04 -34.06 2.03
N MET A 257 -26.73 -34.04 1.76
CA MET A 257 -25.88 -35.23 1.79
C MET A 257 -24.72 -34.99 2.73
N THR A 258 -24.46 -35.92 3.65
CA THR A 258 -23.40 -35.75 4.64
C THR A 258 -22.80 -37.08 5.06
N TRP A 259 -21.53 -37.01 5.45
CA TRP A 259 -20.82 -38.06 6.16
C TRP A 259 -20.68 -37.65 7.62
N ILE A 260 -21.10 -38.51 8.53
CA ILE A 260 -20.96 -38.28 9.98
C ILE A 260 -20.14 -39.40 10.62
N PHE A 261 -19.45 -39.08 11.72
CA PHE A 261 -18.72 -40.05 12.54
C PHE A 261 -19.15 -39.91 14.00
N PRO A 262 -20.31 -40.47 14.39
CA PRO A 262 -20.81 -40.31 15.76
C PRO A 262 -19.97 -41.15 16.73
N THR A 263 -19.55 -40.55 17.84
CA THR A 263 -18.77 -41.24 18.90
C THR A 263 -19.61 -41.56 20.14
N ALA A 264 -20.74 -40.87 20.31
CA ALA A 264 -21.74 -41.15 21.33
C ALA A 264 -23.15 -40.69 20.88
N PHE A 265 -24.19 -41.23 21.52
CA PHE A 265 -25.59 -40.78 21.39
C PHE A 265 -26.14 -40.37 22.76
N ASN A 266 -25.54 -39.35 23.37
CA ASN A 266 -25.81 -38.94 24.75
C ASN A 266 -26.06 -37.43 24.93
N SER A 267 -26.36 -36.70 23.84
CA SER A 267 -26.66 -35.27 23.94
C SER A 267 -28.08 -35.01 24.47
N ASN A 268 -28.31 -33.74 24.84
CA ASN A 268 -29.65 -33.25 25.13
C ASN A 268 -30.54 -33.26 23.88
N LYS A 269 -31.85 -33.27 24.10
CA LYS A 269 -32.86 -33.01 23.08
C LYS A 269 -32.96 -31.50 22.81
N SER A 270 -33.22 -31.14 21.56
CA SER A 270 -33.62 -29.78 21.19
C SER A 270 -35.02 -29.45 21.70
N VAL A 271 -35.43 -28.19 21.54
CA VAL A 271 -36.80 -27.74 21.79
C VAL A 271 -37.83 -28.38 20.85
N ASN A 272 -37.38 -28.94 19.73
CA ASN A 272 -38.19 -29.65 18.74
C ASN A 272 -38.16 -31.17 18.91
N ASP A 273 -37.71 -31.67 20.08
CA ASP A 273 -37.62 -33.09 20.45
C ASP A 273 -36.61 -33.94 19.65
N VAL A 274 -35.68 -33.31 18.93
CA VAL A 274 -34.61 -33.99 18.17
C VAL A 274 -33.41 -34.28 19.08
N GLN A 275 -32.96 -35.53 19.13
CA GLN A 275 -31.79 -35.98 19.90
C GLN A 275 -30.51 -35.86 19.06
N ASN A 276 -29.35 -35.64 19.68
CA ASN A 276 -28.03 -35.63 19.02
C ASN A 276 -28.02 -34.84 17.71
N VAL A 277 -28.52 -33.60 17.78
CA VAL A 277 -28.60 -32.69 16.63
C VAL A 277 -27.20 -32.41 16.10
N PHE A 278 -27.00 -32.60 14.81
CA PHE A 278 -25.73 -32.32 14.13
C PHE A 278 -25.88 -31.38 12.93
N ILE A 279 -27.12 -31.08 12.51
CA ILE A 279 -27.45 -29.97 11.59
C ILE A 279 -28.70 -29.29 12.15
N SER A 280 -28.67 -27.97 12.27
CA SER A 280 -29.84 -27.17 12.62
C SER A 280 -29.88 -25.89 11.78
N LYS A 281 -31.09 -25.48 11.41
CA LYS A 281 -31.41 -24.12 11.00
C LYS A 281 -32.55 -23.64 11.87
N ASP A 282 -32.29 -22.54 12.59
CA ASP A 282 -33.19 -22.01 13.60
C ASP A 282 -34.63 -21.92 13.09
N GLY A 283 -35.55 -22.53 13.84
CA GLY A 283 -36.99 -22.56 13.55
C GLY A 283 -37.44 -23.39 12.34
N ASN A 284 -36.55 -23.91 11.49
CA ASN A 284 -36.90 -24.49 10.19
C ASN A 284 -36.57 -25.98 10.02
N LEU A 285 -35.39 -26.42 10.47
CA LEU A 285 -34.87 -27.76 10.20
C LEU A 285 -33.98 -28.18 11.35
N GLU A 286 -34.15 -29.41 11.82
CA GLU A 286 -33.14 -30.07 12.64
C GLU A 286 -32.95 -31.51 12.19
N ILE A 287 -31.70 -31.97 12.21
CA ILE A 287 -31.32 -33.34 11.89
C ILE A 287 -30.48 -33.87 13.04
N GLY A 288 -30.90 -35.00 13.57
CA GLY A 288 -30.25 -35.63 14.71
C GLY A 288 -30.39 -37.15 14.68
N ILE A 289 -29.99 -37.78 15.78
CA ILE A 289 -29.90 -39.23 15.91
C ILE A 289 -30.44 -39.62 17.28
N THR A 290 -31.35 -40.59 17.33
CA THR A 290 -31.82 -41.15 18.62
C THR A 290 -30.70 -41.89 19.35
N ASP A 291 -30.85 -42.03 20.67
CA ASP A 291 -30.09 -42.96 21.52
C ASP A 291 -29.98 -44.39 20.94
N SER A 292 -31.01 -44.82 20.21
CA SER A 292 -31.11 -46.12 19.55
C SER A 292 -30.45 -46.19 18.16
N GLY A 293 -29.77 -45.13 17.70
CA GLY A 293 -29.07 -45.08 16.41
C GLY A 293 -30.00 -44.94 15.18
N ARG A 294 -31.15 -44.28 15.34
CA ARG A 294 -32.10 -43.96 14.25
C ARG A 294 -32.03 -42.48 13.90
N LEU A 295 -32.12 -42.13 12.60
CA LEU A 295 -32.12 -40.73 12.16
C LEU A 295 -33.42 -40.04 12.57
N GLN A 296 -33.32 -38.82 13.12
CA GLN A 296 -34.46 -37.96 13.41
C GLN A 296 -34.40 -36.69 12.56
N ILE A 297 -35.54 -36.27 12.05
CA ILE A 297 -35.68 -35.05 11.26
C ILE A 297 -36.89 -34.28 11.78
N TYR A 298 -36.66 -33.01 12.10
CA TYR A 298 -37.67 -31.99 12.31
C TYR A 298 -37.69 -31.05 11.11
N LEU A 299 -38.88 -30.70 10.63
CA LEU A 299 -39.09 -29.70 9.60
C LEU A 299 -40.23 -28.77 9.98
N ASN A 300 -40.05 -27.48 9.75
CA ASN A 300 -41.10 -26.48 9.78
C ASN A 300 -41.16 -25.76 8.44
N THR A 301 -42.20 -26.06 7.67
CA THR A 301 -42.46 -25.45 6.36
C THR A 301 -43.72 -24.62 6.44
N ILE A 302 -43.60 -23.29 6.32
CA ILE A 302 -44.75 -22.36 6.31
C ILE A 302 -45.66 -22.56 7.55
N ASN A 303 -45.06 -22.65 8.74
CA ASN A 303 -45.72 -22.89 10.03
C ASN A 303 -46.43 -24.25 10.16
N ILE A 304 -46.02 -25.25 9.36
CA ILE A 304 -46.43 -26.64 9.53
C ILE A 304 -45.21 -27.42 9.99
N GLU A 305 -45.30 -27.93 11.22
CA GLU A 305 -44.24 -28.68 11.88
C GLU A 305 -44.45 -30.19 11.69
N ALA A 306 -43.38 -30.90 11.37
CA ALA A 306 -43.36 -32.34 11.25
C ALA A 306 -42.09 -32.93 11.87
N ASN A 307 -42.25 -34.03 12.57
CA ASN A 307 -41.17 -34.83 13.16
C ASN A 307 -41.26 -36.26 12.65
N ALA A 308 -40.14 -36.82 12.21
CA ALA A 308 -40.08 -38.20 11.74
C ALA A 308 -38.78 -38.89 12.19
N THR A 309 -38.85 -40.22 12.34
CA THR A 309 -37.71 -41.07 12.71
C THR A 309 -37.54 -42.19 11.70
N TYR A 310 -36.35 -42.26 11.10
CA TYR A 310 -36.02 -43.15 9.97
C TYR A 310 -35.00 -44.21 10.36
N GLY A 311 -35.06 -45.35 9.67
CA GLY A 311 -34.19 -46.51 9.90
C GLY A 311 -34.65 -47.41 11.05
N ASN A 312 -34.06 -48.62 11.08
CA ASN A 312 -34.17 -49.55 12.20
C ASN A 312 -33.25 -49.11 13.35
N SER A 313 -33.48 -49.62 14.56
CA SER A 313 -32.53 -49.40 15.66
C SER A 313 -31.13 -49.91 15.26
N GLY A 314 -30.11 -49.07 15.48
CA GLY A 314 -28.73 -49.32 15.07
C GLY A 314 -28.44 -49.05 13.60
N ALA A 315 -29.35 -48.43 12.83
CA ALA A 315 -29.09 -48.05 11.44
C ALA A 315 -27.91 -47.09 11.27
N ILE A 316 -27.65 -46.27 12.29
CA ILE A 316 -26.46 -45.44 12.44
C ILE A 316 -25.66 -45.99 13.63
N SER A 317 -24.41 -46.37 13.38
CA SER A 317 -23.50 -46.96 14.35
C SER A 317 -22.43 -45.98 14.84
N LEU A 318 -21.99 -46.17 16.08
CA LEU A 318 -20.91 -45.37 16.67
C LEU A 318 -19.54 -45.80 16.13
N ASN A 319 -18.60 -44.85 16.15
CA ASN A 319 -17.18 -45.05 15.81
C ASN A 319 -16.95 -45.58 14.39
N SER A 320 -17.83 -45.23 13.46
CA SER A 320 -17.64 -45.49 12.03
C SER A 320 -18.26 -44.37 11.20
N TRP A 321 -17.77 -44.19 9.96
CA TRP A 321 -18.30 -43.21 9.04
C TRP A 321 -19.65 -43.67 8.50
N GLN A 322 -20.67 -42.81 8.58
CA GLN A 322 -22.04 -43.09 8.15
C GLN A 322 -22.43 -42.07 7.08
N PHE A 323 -22.94 -42.56 5.94
CA PHE A 323 -23.47 -41.70 4.90
C PHE A 323 -24.98 -41.52 5.07
N ILE A 324 -25.44 -40.27 4.99
CA ILE A 324 -26.86 -39.91 5.05
C ILE A 324 -27.18 -39.02 3.85
N ALA A 325 -28.27 -39.31 3.16
CA ALA A 325 -28.87 -38.40 2.20
C ALA A 325 -30.34 -38.17 2.56
N ILE A 326 -30.77 -36.91 2.57
CA ILE A 326 -32.15 -36.49 2.85
C ILE A 326 -32.61 -35.70 1.64
N ARG A 327 -33.71 -36.12 1.04
CA ARG A 327 -34.37 -35.39 -0.04
C ARG A 327 -35.70 -34.87 0.46
N TYR A 328 -35.91 -33.57 0.34
CA TYR A 328 -37.22 -32.95 0.47
C TYR A 328 -37.71 -32.54 -0.92
N ASN A 329 -38.93 -32.95 -1.28
CA ASN A 329 -39.55 -32.61 -2.55
C ASN A 329 -41.05 -32.39 -2.35
N ASN A 330 -41.48 -31.13 -2.34
CA ASN A 330 -42.90 -30.73 -2.28
C ASN A 330 -43.68 -31.47 -1.17
N SER A 331 -43.21 -31.36 0.07
CA SER A 331 -43.77 -32.01 1.28
C SER A 331 -43.49 -33.52 1.41
N ASN A 332 -42.75 -34.13 0.48
CA ASN A 332 -42.27 -35.51 0.62
C ASN A 332 -40.82 -35.53 1.15
N VAL A 333 -40.53 -36.43 2.08
CA VAL A 333 -39.19 -36.66 2.64
C VAL A 333 -38.77 -38.10 2.39
N ASP A 334 -37.66 -38.26 1.66
CA ASP A 334 -36.98 -39.54 1.49
C ASP A 334 -35.62 -39.49 2.20
N VAL A 335 -35.25 -40.60 2.84
CA VAL A 335 -34.00 -40.71 3.60
C VAL A 335 -33.24 -41.94 3.13
N MET A 336 -31.97 -41.75 2.77
CA MET A 336 -31.04 -42.85 2.56
C MET A 336 -30.03 -42.90 3.72
N ILE A 337 -29.84 -44.09 4.29
CA ILE A 337 -28.80 -44.37 5.29
C ILE A 337 -27.89 -45.45 4.68
N HIS A 338 -26.62 -45.11 4.46
CA HIS A 338 -25.67 -45.88 3.65
C HIS A 338 -26.15 -46.08 2.21
N ASP A 339 -26.71 -47.24 1.91
CA ASP A 339 -27.18 -47.71 0.60
C ASP A 339 -28.67 -48.09 0.63
N THR A 340 -29.35 -47.86 1.76
CA THR A 340 -30.76 -48.20 1.96
C THR A 340 -31.63 -46.95 2.01
N TRP A 341 -32.63 -46.88 1.13
CA TRP A 341 -33.72 -45.87 1.13
C TRP A 341 -34.89 -46.30 2.01
#